data_AF-A0A6A5ZMW7-F1
#
_entry.id   AF-A0A6A5ZMW7-F1
#
_cell.length_a   1.000
_cell.length_b   1.000
_cell.length_c   1.000
_cell.angle_alpha   90.00
_cell.angle_beta   90.00
_cell.angle_gamma   90.00
#
_symmetry.space_group_name_H-M   'P 1'
#
loop_
_entity.id
_entity.type
_entity.pdbx_description
1 polymer ?
#
loop_
_entity_poly.entity_id
_entity_poly.type
_entity_poly.pdbx_seq_one_letter_code
_entity_poly.pdbx_strand_id
1 'polypeptide(L)'
;MPEELQAHGMMSQPKSGDSHAPGLPDLISKNMLPAQESILSALDIADIIALKRTSKAFVDIDATLAITDFNINKKLQKFVRNPTEFRNLQAKYNFLIGGNFAINFFARNNAMPPKMCIHTEEEHLPTLETYLLNEGYKSDVSAGWTLEFKRLGIEIEVDCLRDSPALYSLLDGREDTASVSFLSWNKAFALFGHSTYVAKEIYPLFQLQESMAQHYRYLANAGYTMKKVHWKQAGCGGDCEIVTRPRRVGDRHTWVINLDTKNITPSEMPNAVIESSTFIVRCVWNPHLPVFGKISHYDMSIECKLRHPVLEYQYVTGKWPKEYEDKIQQICDRMNEQTLIAMLIMREDDRPDEFQALMNGDIDSAELRGTFDLPQKWVFYDKEVIQLLNDLLEDEEPRKSPDKELSSVADRGIWPINY
;
A
#
# COMPACT_ATOMS: atom_id res chain seq x y z
N MET A 1 -85.09 -38.15 6.15
CA MET A 1 -84.40 -37.30 7.14
C MET A 1 -84.20 -38.15 8.38
N PRO A 2 -83.00 -38.18 8.97
CA PRO A 2 -81.68 -37.98 8.39
C PRO A 2 -80.93 -39.35 8.36
N GLU A 3 -79.62 -39.57 8.53
CA GLU A 3 -78.45 -38.68 8.67
C GLU A 3 -77.20 -39.30 8.00
N GLU A 4 -76.06 -38.65 8.18
CA GLU A 4 -74.75 -38.80 7.56
C GLU A 4 -73.85 -39.93 8.11
N LEU A 5 -72.97 -40.47 7.25
CA LEU A 5 -71.52 -40.57 7.49
C LEU A 5 -70.80 -41.16 6.26
N GLN A 6 -70.35 -40.30 5.33
CA GLN A 6 -69.47 -40.71 4.23
C GLN A 6 -68.00 -40.46 4.59
N ALA A 7 -67.24 -41.55 4.77
CA ALA A 7 -65.80 -41.49 4.82
C ALA A 7 -65.22 -41.59 3.39
N HIS A 8 -64.80 -40.46 2.83
CA HIS A 8 -63.95 -40.45 1.63
C HIS A 8 -62.56 -39.93 1.97
N GLY A 9 -61.56 -40.77 1.69
CA GLY A 9 -60.16 -40.45 1.95
C GLY A 9 -59.66 -39.36 1.02
N MET A 10 -59.22 -38.23 1.59
CA MET A 10 -58.40 -37.28 0.86
C MET A 10 -57.01 -37.89 0.66
N MET A 11 -56.72 -38.35 -0.56
CA MET A 11 -55.33 -38.44 -1.02
C MET A 11 -54.76 -37.03 -1.04
N SER A 12 -53.96 -36.68 -0.03
CA SER A 12 -53.13 -35.48 -0.10
C SER A 12 -52.10 -35.67 -1.21
N GLN A 13 -52.26 -34.94 -2.32
CA GLN A 13 -51.18 -34.84 -3.30
C GLN A 13 -49.92 -34.28 -2.60
N PRO A 14 -48.72 -34.82 -2.90
CA PRO A 14 -47.50 -34.20 -2.42
C PRO A 14 -47.44 -32.80 -3.02
N LYS A 15 -47.31 -31.78 -2.16
CA LYS A 15 -46.99 -30.43 -2.63
C LYS A 15 -45.70 -30.53 -3.44
N SER A 16 -45.75 -30.22 -4.73
CA SER A 16 -44.57 -29.97 -5.54
C SER A 16 -43.80 -28.84 -4.88
N GLY A 17 -42.71 -29.16 -4.20
CA GLY A 17 -41.78 -28.14 -3.75
C GLY A 17 -41.22 -27.47 -4.99
N ASP A 18 -41.44 -26.17 -5.16
CA ASP A 18 -40.90 -25.40 -6.27
C ASP A 18 -39.38 -25.46 -6.21
N SER A 19 -38.79 -26.36 -7.00
CA SER A 19 -37.35 -26.39 -7.25
C SER A 19 -37.00 -25.24 -8.18
N HIS A 20 -37.08 -24.02 -7.65
CA HIS A 20 -36.57 -22.84 -8.33
C HIS A 20 -35.10 -23.10 -8.67
N ALA A 21 -34.77 -23.00 -9.96
CA ALA A 21 -33.39 -23.12 -10.40
C ALA A 21 -32.55 -22.02 -9.70
N PRO A 22 -31.36 -22.34 -9.17
CA PRO A 22 -30.54 -21.39 -8.42
C PRO A 22 -30.22 -20.17 -9.29
N GLY A 23 -30.51 -18.98 -8.77
CA GLY A 23 -30.17 -17.72 -9.41
C GLY A 23 -28.68 -17.41 -9.26
N LEU A 24 -28.23 -16.36 -9.97
CA LEU A 24 -26.85 -15.87 -9.83
C LEU A 24 -26.45 -15.56 -8.37
N PRO A 25 -27.32 -14.99 -7.49
CA PRO A 25 -27.01 -14.85 -6.07
C PRO A 25 -26.74 -16.16 -5.34
N ASP A 26 -27.45 -17.24 -5.70
CA ASP A 26 -27.29 -18.55 -5.08
C ASP A 26 -25.98 -19.22 -5.51
N LEU A 27 -25.65 -19.11 -6.81
CA LEU A 27 -24.39 -19.59 -7.40
C LEU A 27 -23.15 -18.83 -6.87
N ILE A 28 -23.31 -17.56 -6.53
CA ILE A 28 -22.25 -16.70 -5.96
C ILE A 28 -22.34 -16.67 -4.42
N SER A 29 -23.21 -17.49 -3.79
CA SER A 29 -23.29 -17.60 -2.34
C SER A 29 -22.18 -18.49 -1.76
N LYS A 30 -21.87 -18.29 -0.47
CA LYS A 30 -20.97 -19.17 0.31
C LYS A 30 -21.43 -20.63 0.37
N ASN A 31 -22.68 -20.94 -0.01
CA ASN A 31 -23.21 -22.30 -0.03
C ASN A 31 -22.79 -23.07 -1.30
N MET A 32 -22.26 -22.40 -2.32
CA MET A 32 -21.82 -22.99 -3.58
C MET A 32 -20.37 -22.61 -3.94
N LEU A 33 -19.46 -22.69 -2.96
CA LEU A 33 -18.05 -22.29 -3.10
C LEU A 33 -17.38 -22.69 -4.43
N PRO A 34 -17.49 -23.93 -4.96
CA PRO A 34 -16.82 -24.28 -6.23
C PRO A 34 -17.35 -23.50 -7.45
N ALA A 35 -18.66 -23.20 -7.47
CA ALA A 35 -19.26 -22.37 -8.52
C ALA A 35 -18.87 -20.89 -8.34
N GLN A 36 -18.92 -20.40 -7.10
CA GLN A 36 -18.48 -19.04 -6.75
C GLN A 36 -17.01 -18.81 -7.13
N GLU A 37 -16.10 -19.72 -6.76
CA GLU A 37 -14.68 -19.68 -7.11
C GLU A 37 -14.47 -19.69 -8.62
N SER A 38 -15.12 -20.61 -9.33
CA SER A 38 -15.00 -20.69 -10.79
C SER A 38 -15.49 -19.41 -11.48
N ILE A 39 -16.62 -18.83 -11.05
CA ILE A 39 -17.15 -17.58 -11.60
C ILE A 39 -16.21 -16.42 -11.28
N LEU A 40 -15.86 -16.21 -10.01
CA LEU A 40 -15.01 -15.08 -9.60
C LEU A 40 -13.63 -15.14 -10.26
N SER A 41 -13.03 -16.33 -10.40
CA SER A 41 -11.72 -16.50 -11.06
C SER A 41 -11.70 -16.10 -12.54
N ALA A 42 -12.86 -16.04 -13.20
CA ALA A 42 -12.99 -15.63 -14.60
C ALA A 42 -13.29 -14.12 -14.76
N LEU A 43 -13.65 -13.43 -13.68
CA LEU A 43 -13.89 -11.98 -13.65
C LEU A 43 -12.61 -11.22 -13.33
N ASP A 44 -12.40 -10.06 -13.94
CA ASP A 44 -11.34 -9.14 -13.49
C ASP A 44 -11.79 -8.30 -12.27
N ILE A 45 -10.99 -7.31 -11.89
CA ILE A 45 -11.30 -6.45 -10.72
C ILE A 45 -12.37 -5.41 -11.06
N ALA A 46 -12.40 -4.89 -12.28
CA ALA A 46 -13.45 -3.99 -12.74
C ALA A 46 -14.80 -4.71 -12.76
N ASP A 47 -14.82 -5.96 -13.25
CA ASP A 47 -15.99 -6.83 -13.24
C ASP A 47 -16.49 -7.12 -11.82
N ILE A 48 -15.60 -7.45 -10.88
CA ILE A 48 -16.00 -7.69 -9.48
C ILE A 48 -16.55 -6.41 -8.83
N ILE A 49 -15.94 -5.26 -9.06
CA ILE A 49 -16.46 -3.97 -8.56
C ILE A 49 -17.82 -3.66 -9.17
N ALA A 50 -18.01 -3.89 -10.47
CA ALA A 50 -19.29 -3.73 -11.15
C ALA A 50 -20.35 -4.67 -10.57
N LEU A 51 -20.03 -5.96 -10.43
CA LEU A 51 -20.90 -6.99 -9.87
C LEU A 51 -21.37 -6.62 -8.45
N LYS A 52 -20.45 -6.27 -7.55
CA LYS A 52 -20.78 -5.82 -6.18
C LYS A 52 -21.71 -4.61 -6.15
N ARG A 53 -21.67 -3.74 -7.17
CA ARG A 53 -22.55 -2.57 -7.30
C ARG A 53 -23.94 -2.90 -7.86
N THR A 54 -24.17 -4.09 -8.43
CA THR A 54 -25.48 -4.48 -8.96
C THR A 54 -26.48 -4.94 -7.88
N SER A 55 -26.00 -5.57 -6.80
CA SER A 55 -26.88 -6.14 -5.77
C SER A 55 -26.19 -6.29 -4.40
N LYS A 56 -26.93 -6.01 -3.33
CA LYS A 56 -26.50 -6.24 -1.95
C LYS A 56 -26.25 -7.72 -1.63
N ALA A 57 -26.81 -8.66 -2.41
CA ALA A 57 -26.58 -10.09 -2.24
C ALA A 57 -25.11 -10.48 -2.46
N PHE A 58 -24.32 -9.64 -3.14
CA PHE A 58 -22.91 -9.86 -3.42
C PHE A 58 -21.95 -9.26 -2.38
N VAL A 59 -22.47 -8.81 -1.21
CA VAL A 59 -21.65 -8.26 -0.11
C VAL A 59 -20.58 -9.27 0.38
N ASP A 60 -20.90 -10.56 0.31
CA ASP A 60 -20.04 -11.64 0.79
C ASP A 60 -18.87 -12.01 -0.13
N ILE A 61 -18.77 -11.40 -1.33
CA ILE A 61 -17.67 -11.66 -2.27
C ILE A 61 -16.30 -11.39 -1.64
N ASP A 62 -16.16 -10.33 -0.85
CA ASP A 62 -14.87 -9.97 -0.24
C ASP A 62 -14.37 -11.04 0.74
N ALA A 63 -15.29 -11.66 1.49
CA ALA A 63 -14.96 -12.74 2.41
C ALA A 63 -14.46 -14.00 1.66
N THR A 64 -15.05 -14.31 0.50
CA THR A 64 -14.54 -15.39 -0.37
C THR A 64 -13.18 -15.02 -0.96
N LEU A 65 -13.02 -13.82 -1.54
CA LEU A 65 -11.75 -13.38 -2.13
C LEU A 65 -10.62 -13.36 -1.09
N ALA A 66 -10.89 -13.00 0.16
CA ALA A 66 -9.91 -13.02 1.26
C ALA A 66 -9.33 -14.43 1.51
N ILE A 67 -10.16 -15.48 1.44
CA ILE A 67 -9.70 -16.87 1.64
C ILE A 67 -9.17 -17.53 0.37
N THR A 68 -9.50 -17.01 -0.82
CA THR A 68 -9.07 -17.54 -2.12
C THR A 68 -7.96 -16.70 -2.78
N ASP A 69 -8.32 -15.68 -3.55
CA ASP A 69 -7.42 -14.93 -4.44
C ASP A 69 -6.50 -13.94 -3.71
N PHE A 70 -6.91 -13.45 -2.53
CA PHE A 70 -6.13 -12.57 -1.65
C PHE A 70 -5.53 -13.31 -0.44
N ASN A 71 -5.52 -14.65 -0.47
CA ASN A 71 -4.89 -15.46 0.56
C ASN A 71 -3.36 -15.31 0.52
N ILE A 72 -2.86 -14.37 1.31
CA ILE A 72 -1.43 -14.02 1.38
C ILE A 72 -0.57 -15.22 1.79
N ASN A 73 -1.03 -16.03 2.75
CA ASN A 73 -0.29 -17.21 3.21
C ASN A 73 -0.09 -18.22 2.07
N LYS A 74 -1.15 -18.50 1.28
CA LYS A 74 -1.08 -19.38 0.09
C LYS A 74 -0.10 -18.85 -0.97
N LYS A 75 -0.07 -17.53 -1.21
CA LYS A 75 0.87 -16.91 -2.17
C LYS A 75 2.33 -16.94 -1.69
N LEU A 76 2.56 -16.77 -0.38
CA LEU A 76 3.88 -16.81 0.24
C LEU A 76 4.51 -18.22 0.28
N GLN A 77 3.71 -19.30 0.23
CA GLN A 77 4.22 -20.68 0.21
C GLN A 77 5.22 -20.97 -0.93
N LYS A 78 5.20 -20.18 -2.00
CA LYS A 78 6.23 -20.25 -3.06
C LYS A 78 7.61 -19.79 -2.56
N PHE A 79 7.64 -18.77 -1.72
CA PHE A 79 8.86 -18.08 -1.28
C PHE A 79 9.38 -18.58 0.07
N VAL A 80 8.49 -19.00 0.98
CA VAL A 80 8.87 -19.44 2.34
C VAL A 80 8.15 -20.72 2.73
N ARG A 81 8.81 -21.62 3.47
CA ARG A 81 8.21 -22.87 3.96
C ARG A 81 7.08 -22.58 4.96
N ASN A 82 7.25 -21.56 5.79
CA ASN A 82 6.29 -21.15 6.82
C ASN A 82 5.84 -19.69 6.65
N PRO A 83 4.78 -19.42 5.87
CA PRO A 83 4.24 -18.07 5.68
C PRO A 83 3.84 -17.35 6.97
N THR A 84 3.34 -18.10 7.96
CA THR A 84 2.90 -17.52 9.25
C THR A 84 4.09 -17.00 10.04
N GLU A 85 5.18 -17.76 10.08
CA GLU A 85 6.44 -17.33 10.73
C GLU A 85 7.08 -16.15 10.00
N PHE A 86 7.15 -16.19 8.66
CA PHE A 86 7.62 -15.08 7.86
C PHE A 86 6.79 -13.80 8.08
N ARG A 87 5.46 -13.91 8.25
CA ARG A 87 4.61 -12.76 8.56
C ARG A 87 4.66 -12.30 10.02
N ASN A 88 5.03 -13.17 10.96
CA ASN A 88 5.40 -12.74 12.32
C ASN A 88 6.75 -11.98 12.30
N LEU A 89 7.71 -12.41 11.47
CA LEU A 89 8.94 -11.66 11.20
C LEU A 89 8.62 -10.29 10.57
N GLN A 90 7.69 -10.27 9.61
CA GLN A 90 7.21 -9.04 8.96
C GLN A 90 6.55 -8.07 9.96
N ALA A 91 5.72 -8.58 10.88
CA ALA A 91 5.10 -7.75 11.91
C ALA A 91 6.16 -7.20 12.86
N LYS A 92 7.09 -8.03 13.34
CA LYS A 92 8.12 -7.63 14.30
C LYS A 92 9.09 -6.58 13.75
N TYR A 93 9.47 -6.68 12.48
CA TYR A 93 10.51 -5.85 11.84
C TYR A 93 9.95 -4.91 10.76
N ASN A 94 8.63 -4.71 10.74
CA ASN A 94 7.91 -3.75 9.89
C ASN A 94 8.23 -3.74 8.37
N PHE A 95 8.87 -4.78 7.85
CA PHE A 95 9.29 -4.81 6.45
C PHE A 95 8.08 -4.92 5.51
N LEU A 96 8.22 -4.35 4.32
CA LEU A 96 7.16 -4.28 3.33
C LEU A 96 7.48 -5.21 2.16
N ILE A 97 6.46 -5.88 1.61
CA ILE A 97 6.61 -6.74 0.44
C ILE A 97 6.07 -5.98 -0.78
N GLY A 98 6.93 -5.73 -1.78
CA GLY A 98 6.65 -4.87 -2.92
C GLY A 98 6.81 -5.55 -4.29
N GLY A 99 6.96 -4.71 -5.31
CA GLY A 99 7.29 -5.11 -6.68
C GLY A 99 6.31 -6.11 -7.29
N ASN A 100 6.85 -7.03 -8.11
CA ASN A 100 6.02 -7.98 -8.85
C ASN A 100 5.17 -8.90 -7.96
N PHE A 101 5.56 -9.16 -6.71
CA PHE A 101 4.70 -9.90 -5.77
C PHE A 101 3.41 -9.12 -5.49
N ALA A 102 3.53 -7.84 -5.11
CA ALA A 102 2.38 -7.01 -4.79
C ALA A 102 1.48 -6.77 -6.01
N ILE A 103 2.07 -6.54 -7.19
CA ILE A 103 1.33 -6.40 -8.45
C ILE A 103 0.47 -7.65 -8.73
N ASN A 104 1.02 -8.85 -8.53
CA ASN A 104 0.29 -10.10 -8.73
C ASN A 104 -0.73 -10.41 -7.62
N PHE A 105 -0.45 -9.96 -6.39
CA PHE A 105 -1.41 -10.03 -5.29
C PHE A 105 -2.69 -9.27 -5.64
N PHE A 106 -2.56 -7.99 -6.00
CA PHE A 106 -3.68 -7.15 -6.38
C PHE A 106 -4.34 -7.61 -7.67
N ALA A 107 -3.57 -8.02 -8.69
CA ALA A 107 -4.10 -8.57 -9.94
C ALA A 107 -4.83 -9.92 -9.79
N ARG A 108 -4.96 -10.46 -8.57
CA ARG A 108 -5.60 -11.76 -8.26
C ARG A 108 -4.97 -12.94 -9.00
N ASN A 109 -3.71 -12.82 -9.42
CA ASN A 109 -3.01 -13.90 -10.09
C ASN A 109 -2.66 -15.01 -9.07
N ASN A 110 -3.13 -16.22 -9.33
CA ASN A 110 -2.84 -17.40 -8.51
C ASN A 110 -1.45 -18.01 -8.82
N ALA A 111 -0.89 -17.77 -10.01
CA ALA A 111 0.46 -18.16 -10.38
C ALA A 111 1.45 -17.03 -10.06
N MET A 112 1.89 -16.95 -8.80
CA MET A 112 2.82 -15.92 -8.36
C MET A 112 4.13 -15.93 -9.17
N PRO A 113 4.76 -14.77 -9.43
CA PRO A 113 6.02 -14.66 -10.17
C PRO A 113 7.16 -15.40 -9.45
N PRO A 114 8.32 -15.64 -10.11
CA PRO A 114 9.49 -16.20 -9.43
C PRO A 114 10.21 -15.19 -8.52
N LYS A 115 9.87 -13.90 -8.60
CA LYS A 115 10.58 -12.80 -7.93
C LYS A 115 9.67 -12.04 -6.95
N MET A 116 10.21 -11.71 -5.78
CA MET A 116 9.58 -10.89 -4.74
C MET A 116 10.59 -9.85 -4.24
N CYS A 117 10.15 -8.64 -3.94
CA CYS A 117 10.98 -7.59 -3.37
C CYS A 117 10.53 -7.34 -1.93
N ILE A 118 11.47 -7.18 -1.01
CA ILE A 118 11.27 -6.81 0.39
C ILE A 118 11.97 -5.48 0.64
N HIS A 119 11.32 -4.57 1.37
CA HIS A 119 11.88 -3.28 1.78
C HIS A 119 11.99 -3.28 3.30
N THR A 120 13.18 -2.99 3.84
CA THR A 120 13.47 -3.06 5.27
C THR A 120 14.43 -1.96 5.72
N GLU A 121 14.53 -1.72 7.03
CA GLU A 121 15.49 -0.78 7.61
C GLU A 121 16.86 -1.47 7.77
N GLU A 122 17.97 -0.72 7.63
CA GLU A 122 19.35 -1.27 7.60
C GLU A 122 19.66 -2.15 8.83
N GLU A 123 19.18 -1.76 10.02
CA GLU A 123 19.36 -2.51 11.27
C GLU A 123 18.66 -3.89 11.30
N HIS A 124 17.65 -4.12 10.47
CA HIS A 124 16.92 -5.38 10.40
C HIS A 124 17.49 -6.34 9.35
N LEU A 125 18.30 -5.84 8.42
CA LEU A 125 18.88 -6.60 7.30
C LEU A 125 19.58 -7.90 7.74
N PRO A 126 20.45 -7.93 8.78
CA PRO A 126 21.15 -9.17 9.17
C PRO A 126 20.19 -10.26 9.68
N THR A 127 19.07 -9.86 10.29
CA THR A 127 18.05 -10.81 10.76
C THR A 127 17.30 -11.44 9.59
N LEU A 128 16.94 -10.62 8.59
CA LEU A 128 16.25 -11.09 7.39
C LEU A 128 17.17 -11.96 6.51
N GLU A 129 18.44 -11.58 6.34
CA GLU A 129 19.46 -12.42 5.69
C GLU A 129 19.56 -13.80 6.37
N THR A 130 19.73 -13.81 7.70
CA THR A 130 19.82 -15.06 8.49
C THR A 130 18.59 -15.94 8.29
N TYR A 131 17.39 -15.35 8.26
CA TYR A 131 16.15 -16.08 7.97
C TYR A 131 16.13 -16.70 6.56
N LEU A 132 16.49 -15.91 5.53
CA LEU A 132 16.49 -16.37 4.14
C LEU A 132 17.54 -17.46 3.88
N LEU A 133 18.72 -17.37 4.49
CA LEU A 133 19.74 -18.42 4.43
C LEU A 133 19.23 -19.74 5.07
N ASN A 134 18.52 -19.67 6.19
CA ASN A 134 17.90 -20.84 6.84
C ASN A 134 16.74 -21.45 6.02
N GLU A 135 16.00 -20.63 5.29
CA GLU A 135 15.04 -21.08 4.26
C GLU A 135 15.74 -21.81 3.09
N GLY A 136 17.06 -21.72 2.97
CA GLY A 136 17.87 -22.38 1.93
C GLY A 136 18.08 -21.52 0.69
N TYR A 137 17.92 -20.20 0.80
CA TYR A 137 18.42 -19.27 -0.20
C TYR A 137 19.95 -19.15 -0.11
N LYS A 138 20.56 -18.71 -1.21
CA LYS A 138 21.95 -18.25 -1.24
C LYS A 138 21.93 -16.75 -1.49
N SER A 139 22.69 -16.00 -0.69
CA SER A 139 22.96 -14.59 -0.99
C SER A 139 23.89 -14.49 -2.19
N ASP A 140 23.63 -13.48 -3.01
CA ASP A 140 24.40 -13.01 -4.14
C ASP A 140 24.56 -11.50 -3.94
N VAL A 141 25.79 -10.99 -4.03
CA VAL A 141 26.06 -9.57 -3.72
C VAL A 141 25.72 -8.74 -4.95
N SER A 142 24.50 -8.20 -4.98
CA SER A 142 24.10 -7.17 -5.93
C SER A 142 24.77 -5.83 -5.61
N ALA A 143 24.79 -4.94 -6.60
CA ALA A 143 25.47 -3.65 -6.48
C ALA A 143 24.61 -2.64 -5.70
N GLY A 144 25.20 -1.97 -4.71
CA GLY A 144 24.57 -0.87 -3.98
C GLY A 144 23.87 -1.32 -2.69
N TRP A 145 22.59 -0.99 -2.57
CA TRP A 145 21.79 -1.10 -1.33
C TRP A 145 20.73 -2.22 -1.38
N THR A 146 20.90 -3.15 -2.31
CA THR A 146 20.03 -4.33 -2.50
C THR A 146 20.86 -5.58 -2.23
N LEU A 147 20.24 -6.61 -1.64
CA LEU A 147 20.77 -7.97 -1.57
C LEU A 147 19.88 -8.92 -2.37
N GLU A 148 20.48 -9.76 -3.21
CA GLU A 148 19.76 -10.79 -3.98
C GLU A 148 19.86 -12.16 -3.31
N PHE A 149 18.73 -12.83 -3.13
CA PHE A 149 18.65 -14.17 -2.56
C PHE A 149 18.03 -15.14 -3.56
N LYS A 150 18.75 -16.20 -3.94
CA LYS A 150 18.32 -17.15 -4.98
C LYS A 150 18.14 -18.59 -4.46
N ARG A 151 17.00 -19.22 -4.76
CA ARG A 151 16.66 -20.62 -4.42
C ARG A 151 15.82 -21.26 -5.52
N LEU A 152 16.35 -22.28 -6.22
CA LEU A 152 15.60 -23.09 -7.22
C LEU A 152 14.86 -22.26 -8.30
N GLY A 153 15.46 -21.17 -8.78
CA GLY A 153 14.84 -20.27 -9.77
C GLY A 153 13.79 -19.32 -9.18
N ILE A 154 13.69 -19.24 -7.85
CA ILE A 154 12.95 -18.22 -7.10
C ILE A 154 13.96 -17.22 -6.54
N GLU A 155 13.62 -15.95 -6.60
CA GLU A 155 14.44 -14.81 -6.23
C GLU A 155 13.72 -13.92 -5.21
N ILE A 156 14.45 -13.49 -4.20
CA ILE A 156 14.01 -12.45 -3.26
C ILE A 156 15.06 -11.35 -3.29
N GLU A 157 14.65 -10.15 -3.67
CA GLU A 157 15.45 -8.94 -3.44
C GLU A 157 15.10 -8.37 -2.08
N VAL A 158 16.11 -7.89 -1.36
CA VAL A 158 15.95 -7.10 -0.14
C VAL A 158 16.58 -5.74 -0.38
N ASP A 159 15.75 -4.72 -0.53
CA ASP A 159 16.16 -3.31 -0.58
C ASP A 159 16.16 -2.73 0.85
N CYS A 160 17.21 -2.01 1.20
CA CYS A 160 17.22 -1.17 2.41
C CYS A 160 17.95 0.14 2.12
N LEU A 161 17.34 1.29 2.41
CA LEU A 161 18.05 2.57 2.31
C LEU A 161 18.54 2.98 3.70
N ARG A 162 19.78 3.45 3.79
CA ARG A 162 20.37 3.95 5.03
C ARG A 162 19.52 5.06 5.66
N ASP A 163 19.44 5.03 6.99
CA ASP A 163 18.77 6.03 7.83
C ASP A 163 17.35 6.38 7.38
N SER A 164 16.63 5.41 6.80
CA SER A 164 15.35 5.59 6.13
C SER A 164 14.38 4.43 6.45
N PRO A 165 13.08 4.70 6.68
CA PRO A 165 12.10 3.65 6.94
C PRO A 165 11.85 2.79 5.69
N ALA A 166 11.39 1.56 5.90
CA ALA A 166 11.05 0.62 4.83
C ALA A 166 10.11 1.21 3.76
N LEU A 167 9.18 2.08 4.16
CA LEU A 167 8.26 2.77 3.25
C LEU A 167 8.96 3.77 2.33
N TYR A 168 10.01 4.46 2.79
CA TYR A 168 10.78 5.38 1.94
C TYR A 168 11.51 4.59 0.86
N SER A 169 12.23 3.53 1.24
CA SER A 169 12.91 2.62 0.31
C SER A 169 11.93 2.04 -0.72
N LEU A 170 10.70 1.71 -0.32
CA LEU A 170 9.67 1.19 -1.22
C LEU A 170 9.18 2.20 -2.25
N LEU A 171 9.00 3.47 -1.85
CA LEU A 171 8.41 4.49 -2.72
C LEU A 171 9.45 5.21 -3.60
N ASP A 172 10.70 5.30 -3.16
CA ASP A 172 11.78 5.97 -3.90
C ASP A 172 12.18 5.20 -5.17
N GLY A 173 12.51 5.95 -6.23
CA GLY A 173 13.12 5.42 -7.46
C GLY A 173 12.33 4.39 -8.29
N ARG A 174 11.04 4.13 -7.99
CA ARG A 174 10.27 3.06 -8.64
C ARG A 174 9.92 3.34 -10.11
N GLU A 175 9.75 2.26 -10.88
CA GLU A 175 9.60 2.34 -12.33
C GLU A 175 8.26 2.95 -12.75
N ASP A 176 7.16 2.54 -12.10
CA ASP A 176 5.79 2.91 -12.46
C ASP A 176 4.79 2.83 -11.29
N THR A 177 3.57 3.32 -11.55
CA THR A 177 2.46 3.38 -10.58
C THR A 177 1.98 2.03 -10.04
N ALA A 178 2.31 0.91 -10.70
CA ALA A 178 2.03 -0.43 -10.19
C ALA A 178 3.12 -0.91 -9.21
N SER A 179 4.40 -0.61 -9.48
CA SER A 179 5.55 -0.96 -8.61
C SER A 179 5.43 -0.42 -7.19
N VAL A 180 4.73 0.70 -6.98
CA VAL A 180 4.44 1.28 -5.64
C VAL A 180 3.22 0.64 -4.94
N SER A 181 2.77 -0.53 -5.39
CA SER A 181 1.84 -1.37 -4.62
C SER A 181 2.63 -2.23 -3.63
N PHE A 182 2.12 -2.42 -2.41
CA PHE A 182 2.87 -3.14 -1.37
C PHE A 182 1.98 -3.82 -0.32
N LEU A 183 2.59 -4.65 0.51
CA LEU A 183 1.95 -5.34 1.63
C LEU A 183 2.75 -5.14 2.92
N SER A 184 2.07 -4.64 3.96
CA SER A 184 2.50 -4.77 5.36
C SER A 184 2.06 -6.13 5.93
N TRP A 185 2.36 -6.38 7.22
CA TRP A 185 1.97 -7.62 7.89
C TRP A 185 0.45 -7.87 7.94
N ASN A 186 -0.39 -6.82 7.91
CA ASN A 186 -1.86 -6.89 8.03
C ASN A 186 -2.65 -6.23 6.90
N LYS A 187 -2.03 -5.46 6.00
CA LYS A 187 -2.72 -4.70 4.95
C LYS A 187 -1.93 -4.72 3.65
N ALA A 188 -2.63 -4.91 2.53
CA ALA A 188 -2.11 -4.59 1.21
C ALA A 188 -2.57 -3.19 0.80
N PHE A 189 -1.69 -2.41 0.16
CA PHE A 189 -1.92 -1.05 -0.31
C PHE A 189 -1.61 -0.94 -1.82
N ALA A 190 -2.55 -0.42 -2.60
CA ALA A 190 -2.34 -0.06 -3.99
C ALA A 190 -2.67 1.43 -4.17
N LEU A 191 -1.63 2.27 -4.13
CA LEU A 191 -1.73 3.74 -4.11
C LEU A 191 -2.46 4.31 -5.35
N PHE A 192 -2.32 3.61 -6.48
CA PHE A 192 -2.95 3.91 -7.78
C PHE A 192 -3.98 2.85 -8.17
N GLY A 193 -4.68 2.29 -7.18
CA GLY A 193 -5.54 1.11 -7.31
C GLY A 193 -6.51 1.16 -8.50
N HIS A 194 -7.16 2.31 -8.73
CA HIS A 194 -8.11 2.47 -9.83
C HIS A 194 -7.43 2.48 -11.21
N SER A 195 -6.44 3.34 -11.45
CA SER A 195 -5.76 3.40 -12.75
C SER A 195 -5.06 2.08 -13.05
N THR A 196 -4.30 1.54 -12.09
CA THR A 196 -3.53 0.31 -12.29
C THR A 196 -4.40 -0.92 -12.46
N TYR A 197 -5.34 -1.22 -11.56
CA TYR A 197 -6.02 -2.53 -11.55
C TYR A 197 -7.43 -2.53 -12.14
N VAL A 198 -8.10 -1.37 -12.23
CA VAL A 198 -9.43 -1.24 -12.86
C VAL A 198 -9.31 -0.78 -14.31
N ALA A 199 -8.57 0.29 -14.57
CA ALA A 199 -8.37 0.79 -15.94
C ALA A 199 -7.25 0.07 -16.70
N LYS A 200 -6.41 -0.73 -16.02
CA LYS A 200 -5.21 -1.39 -16.58
C LYS A 200 -4.21 -0.39 -17.18
N GLU A 201 -4.13 0.81 -16.60
CA GLU A 201 -3.24 1.89 -17.01
C GLU A 201 -2.09 2.07 -16.01
N ILE A 202 -0.86 1.99 -16.50
CA ILE A 202 0.35 2.27 -15.71
C ILE A 202 1.05 3.51 -16.26
N TYR A 203 1.60 4.32 -15.36
CA TYR A 203 2.36 5.52 -15.70
C TYR A 203 3.78 5.40 -15.14
N PRO A 204 4.83 5.72 -15.92
CA PRO A 204 6.20 5.66 -15.43
C PRO A 204 6.42 6.73 -14.35
N LEU A 205 7.01 6.31 -13.23
CA LEU A 205 7.44 7.15 -12.10
C LEU A 205 8.95 7.47 -12.17
N PHE A 206 9.62 7.00 -13.22
CA PHE A 206 11.03 7.28 -13.49
C PHE A 206 11.30 7.42 -14.99
N GLN A 207 12.46 7.95 -15.37
CA GLN A 207 12.87 8.00 -16.77
C GLN A 207 13.01 6.57 -17.32
N LEU A 208 12.29 6.26 -18.41
CA LEU A 208 12.37 4.94 -19.05
C LEU A 208 13.81 4.58 -19.45
N GLN A 209 14.24 3.38 -19.05
CA GLN A 209 15.54 2.78 -19.36
C GLN A 209 15.38 1.36 -19.92
N GLU A 210 16.40 0.86 -20.63
CA GLU A 210 16.38 -0.49 -21.22
C GLU A 210 16.34 -1.60 -20.15
N SER A 211 16.93 -1.38 -18.98
CA SER A 211 16.85 -2.26 -17.80
C SER A 211 15.41 -2.62 -17.42
N MET A 212 14.47 -1.68 -17.59
CA MET A 212 13.05 -1.86 -17.26
C MET A 212 12.28 -2.65 -18.34
N ALA A 213 12.89 -2.96 -19.49
CA ALA A 213 12.18 -3.57 -20.62
C ALA A 213 11.59 -4.95 -20.30
N GLN A 214 12.21 -5.73 -19.40
CA GLN A 214 11.65 -7.02 -18.96
C GLN A 214 10.38 -6.82 -18.11
N HIS A 215 10.39 -5.84 -17.20
CA HIS A 215 9.25 -5.47 -16.36
C HIS A 215 8.07 -4.97 -17.22
N TYR A 216 8.30 -4.06 -18.16
CA TYR A 216 7.23 -3.56 -19.03
C TYR A 216 6.69 -4.61 -20.01
N ARG A 217 7.52 -5.55 -20.50
CA ARG A 217 7.03 -6.72 -21.28
C ARG A 217 6.16 -7.63 -20.41
N TYR A 218 6.55 -7.84 -19.16
CA TYR A 218 5.79 -8.63 -18.20
C TYR A 218 4.39 -8.00 -17.95
N LEU A 219 4.33 -6.70 -17.70
CA LEU A 219 3.06 -5.97 -17.51
C LEU A 219 2.21 -5.93 -18.79
N ALA A 220 2.81 -5.70 -19.96
CA ALA A 220 2.08 -5.73 -21.24
C ALA A 220 1.43 -7.11 -21.50
N ASN A 221 2.14 -8.20 -21.23
CA ASN A 221 1.62 -9.57 -21.33
C ASN A 221 0.49 -9.86 -20.32
N ALA A 222 0.45 -9.14 -19.19
CA ALA A 222 -0.62 -9.21 -18.18
C ALA A 222 -1.78 -8.22 -18.47
N GLY A 223 -1.83 -7.65 -19.67
CA GLY A 223 -2.91 -6.79 -20.16
C GLY A 223 -2.83 -5.32 -19.73
N TYR A 224 -1.71 -4.86 -19.16
CA TYR A 224 -1.53 -3.47 -18.76
C TYR A 224 -1.06 -2.60 -19.94
N THR A 225 -1.64 -1.41 -20.06
CA THR A 225 -1.27 -0.39 -21.04
C THR A 225 -0.37 0.64 -20.38
N MET A 226 0.90 0.70 -20.80
CA MET A 226 1.81 1.77 -20.37
C MET A 226 1.46 3.08 -21.08
N LYS A 227 1.18 4.12 -20.30
CA LYS A 227 0.92 5.48 -20.77
C LYS A 227 2.01 6.42 -20.28
N LYS A 228 2.50 7.28 -21.18
CA LYS A 228 3.55 8.27 -20.92
C LYS A 228 3.20 9.20 -19.74
N VAL A 229 2.11 9.93 -19.91
CA VAL A 229 1.46 10.81 -18.92
C VAL A 229 -0.04 10.77 -19.21
N HIS A 230 -0.88 11.08 -18.23
CA HIS A 230 -2.33 11.09 -18.41
C HIS A 230 -2.74 12.14 -19.45
N TRP A 231 -3.71 11.84 -20.33
CA TRP A 231 -4.04 12.73 -21.46
C TRP A 231 -4.52 14.13 -21.03
N LYS A 232 -5.18 14.26 -19.88
CA LYS A 232 -5.53 15.58 -19.29
C LYS A 232 -4.33 16.42 -18.85
N GLN A 233 -3.15 15.82 -18.65
CA GLN A 233 -1.88 16.54 -18.40
C GLN A 233 -1.32 17.12 -19.72
N ALA A 234 -1.61 16.49 -20.86
CA ALA A 234 -1.02 16.84 -22.14
C ALA A 234 -1.82 17.97 -22.83
N GLY A 235 -1.23 19.17 -22.87
CA GLY A 235 -1.69 20.28 -23.70
C GLY A 235 -2.57 21.34 -23.02
N CYS A 236 -2.81 21.23 -21.70
CA CYS A 236 -3.66 22.20 -20.98
C CYS A 236 -2.94 22.99 -19.86
N GLY A 237 -1.64 22.76 -19.62
CA GLY A 237 -0.88 23.46 -18.58
C GLY A 237 -1.38 23.22 -17.15
N GLY A 238 -2.21 22.20 -16.94
CA GLY A 238 -2.84 21.86 -15.67
C GLY A 238 -2.55 20.43 -15.25
N ASP A 239 -2.62 20.22 -13.93
CA ASP A 239 -2.31 18.94 -13.31
C ASP A 239 -3.44 17.92 -13.41
N CYS A 240 -3.08 16.66 -13.63
CA CYS A 240 -4.04 15.57 -13.62
C CYS A 240 -4.29 15.08 -12.20
N GLU A 241 -5.28 15.67 -11.53
CA GLU A 241 -5.65 15.32 -10.15
C GLU A 241 -5.82 13.81 -9.86
N ILE A 242 -6.07 12.94 -10.84
CA ILE A 242 -6.17 11.48 -10.60
C ILE A 242 -4.80 10.89 -10.20
N VAL A 243 -3.71 11.44 -10.74
CA VAL A 243 -2.34 10.95 -10.56
C VAL A 243 -1.51 11.92 -9.72
N THR A 244 -1.59 13.22 -10.04
CA THR A 244 -0.69 14.25 -9.50
C THR A 244 -1.22 15.02 -8.30
N ARG A 245 -2.45 14.72 -7.83
CA ARG A 245 -2.91 15.34 -6.59
C ARG A 245 -1.99 14.94 -5.42
N PRO A 246 -1.92 15.78 -4.39
CA PRO A 246 -1.62 15.37 -3.03
C PRO A 246 -2.27 14.05 -2.60
N ARG A 247 -1.51 13.16 -2.00
CA ARG A 247 -2.01 11.87 -1.51
C ARG A 247 -1.44 11.51 -0.15
N ARG A 248 -2.20 10.69 0.57
CA ARG A 248 -1.80 9.97 1.78
C ARG A 248 -1.95 8.47 1.53
N VAL A 249 -1.03 7.67 2.04
CA VAL A 249 -1.04 6.20 1.83
C VAL A 249 -2.38 5.60 2.27
N GLY A 250 -2.92 6.02 3.41
CA GLY A 250 -4.22 5.59 3.92
C GLY A 250 -5.45 6.38 3.43
N ASP A 251 -5.36 7.17 2.35
CA ASP A 251 -6.52 7.93 1.85
C ASP A 251 -7.52 7.08 1.05
N ARG A 252 -8.70 7.67 0.78
CA ARG A 252 -9.83 7.03 0.07
C ARG A 252 -9.54 6.61 -1.38
N HIS A 253 -8.42 7.04 -1.96
CA HIS A 253 -8.05 6.74 -3.34
C HIS A 253 -7.05 5.56 -3.41
N THR A 254 -6.38 5.23 -2.30
CA THR A 254 -5.63 3.98 -2.16
C THR A 254 -6.60 2.82 -2.01
N TRP A 255 -6.36 1.74 -2.75
CA TRP A 255 -7.08 0.50 -2.51
C TRP A 255 -6.38 -0.28 -1.40
N VAL A 256 -7.08 -0.46 -0.27
CA VAL A 256 -6.59 -1.20 0.90
C VAL A 256 -7.33 -2.54 1.03
N ILE A 257 -6.58 -3.63 1.21
CA ILE A 257 -7.12 -4.96 1.52
C ILE A 257 -6.60 -5.39 2.88
N ASN A 258 -7.50 -5.65 3.84
CA ASN A 258 -7.13 -6.25 5.12
C ASN A 258 -6.75 -7.73 4.90
N LEU A 259 -5.58 -8.13 5.41
CA LEU A 259 -5.05 -9.49 5.32
C LEU A 259 -5.48 -10.32 6.54
N ASP A 260 -5.57 -11.64 6.38
CA ASP A 260 -5.81 -12.55 7.51
C ASP A 260 -4.67 -12.45 8.54
N THR A 261 -4.97 -11.97 9.75
CA THR A 261 -4.03 -11.83 10.88
C THR A 261 -4.09 -13.01 11.85
N LYS A 262 -4.84 -14.08 11.55
CA LYS A 262 -4.91 -15.27 12.40
C LYS A 262 -3.52 -15.87 12.60
N ASN A 263 -3.15 -16.06 13.87
CA ASN A 263 -1.83 -16.54 14.31
C ASN A 263 -0.65 -15.61 13.97
N ILE A 264 -0.91 -14.34 13.68
CA ILE A 264 0.12 -13.29 13.54
C ILE A 264 0.14 -12.45 14.80
N THR A 265 1.31 -12.33 15.43
CA THR A 265 1.56 -11.38 16.51
C THR A 265 1.51 -9.97 15.92
N PRO A 266 0.67 -9.05 16.41
CA PRO A 266 0.63 -7.68 15.91
C PRO A 266 1.98 -6.98 16.06
N SER A 267 2.30 -6.09 15.12
CA SER A 267 3.42 -5.16 15.29
C SER A 267 3.13 -4.19 16.43
N GLU A 268 4.20 -3.72 17.08
CA GLU A 268 4.17 -2.56 17.96
C GLU A 268 3.89 -1.27 17.17
N MET A 269 4.37 -1.19 15.92
CA MET A 269 4.12 -0.06 15.01
C MET A 269 2.63 0.02 14.62
N PRO A 270 1.94 1.13 14.94
CA PRO A 270 0.57 1.34 14.52
C PRO A 270 0.46 1.48 13.00
N ASN A 271 -0.60 0.91 12.41
CA ASN A 271 -0.93 1.11 10.98
C ASN A 271 -0.98 2.59 10.58
N ALA A 272 -1.35 3.45 11.53
CA ALA A 272 -1.43 4.89 11.36
C ALA A 272 -0.10 5.54 10.91
N VAL A 273 1.06 4.95 11.21
CA VAL A 273 2.38 5.45 10.76
C VAL A 273 2.54 5.32 9.23
N ILE A 274 2.27 4.13 8.70
CA ILE A 274 2.22 3.89 7.26
C ILE A 274 1.08 4.72 6.65
N GLU A 275 -0.10 4.70 7.26
CA GLU A 275 -1.28 5.35 6.71
C GLU A 275 -1.25 6.87 6.76
N SER A 276 -0.51 7.52 7.67
CA SER A 276 -0.36 8.99 7.72
C SER A 276 0.72 9.51 6.77
N SER A 277 1.59 8.63 6.28
CA SER A 277 2.65 8.99 5.32
C SER A 277 2.06 9.52 4.02
N THR A 278 2.70 10.54 3.45
CA THR A 278 2.19 11.32 2.32
C THR A 278 3.14 11.29 1.14
N PHE A 279 2.60 11.52 -0.05
CA PHE A 279 3.37 11.56 -1.29
C PHE A 279 2.66 12.45 -2.32
N ILE A 280 3.42 12.91 -3.32
CA ILE A 280 2.87 13.54 -4.52
C ILE A 280 3.63 13.02 -5.74
N VAL A 281 2.94 12.99 -6.87
CA VAL A 281 3.51 12.54 -8.15
C VAL A 281 3.49 13.71 -9.12
N ARG A 282 4.65 14.13 -9.64
CA ARG A 282 4.80 15.35 -10.45
C ARG A 282 5.16 15.02 -11.89
N CYS A 283 4.54 15.68 -12.87
CA CYS A 283 4.91 15.47 -14.28
C CYS A 283 6.26 16.14 -14.58
N VAL A 284 7.31 15.36 -14.84
CA VAL A 284 8.62 15.89 -15.23
C VAL A 284 8.59 16.24 -16.72
N TRP A 285 8.29 17.51 -17.00
CA TRP A 285 8.39 18.09 -18.33
C TRP A 285 9.69 18.89 -18.48
N ASN A 286 10.48 18.59 -19.51
CA ASN A 286 11.68 19.36 -19.83
C ASN A 286 11.51 20.05 -21.20
N PRO A 287 11.19 21.37 -21.24
CA PRO A 287 11.02 22.12 -22.48
C PRO A 287 12.30 22.28 -23.31
N HIS A 288 13.48 22.16 -22.68
CA HIS A 288 14.74 22.64 -23.23
C HIS A 288 15.65 21.52 -23.75
N LEU A 289 15.26 20.25 -23.58
CA LEU A 289 15.99 19.14 -24.17
C LEU A 289 15.57 18.90 -25.63
N PRO A 290 16.53 18.58 -26.52
CA PRO A 290 16.22 18.28 -27.92
C PRO A 290 15.23 17.10 -28.02
N VAL A 291 14.41 17.12 -29.06
CA VAL A 291 13.22 16.26 -29.29
C VAL A 291 13.52 14.75 -29.29
N PHE A 292 14.79 14.35 -29.35
CA PHE A 292 15.26 12.98 -29.27
C PHE A 292 15.83 12.65 -27.89
N GLY A 293 15.12 11.83 -27.10
CA GLY A 293 15.78 10.99 -26.09
C GLY A 293 15.13 10.88 -24.70
N LYS A 294 14.20 11.76 -24.29
CA LYS A 294 13.55 11.66 -22.97
C LYS A 294 12.02 11.64 -23.06
N ILE A 295 11.46 10.44 -22.90
CA ILE A 295 10.03 10.25 -22.70
C ILE A 295 9.66 10.87 -21.34
N SER A 296 8.83 11.91 -21.33
CA SER A 296 8.27 12.49 -20.10
C SER A 296 7.61 11.41 -19.27
N HIS A 297 7.86 11.47 -17.97
CA HIS A 297 7.41 10.55 -16.94
C HIS A 297 6.87 11.40 -15.79
N TYR A 298 6.26 10.75 -14.82
CA TYR A 298 6.09 11.37 -13.52
C TYR A 298 7.31 11.07 -12.63
N ASP A 299 7.46 11.82 -11.55
CA ASP A 299 8.41 11.62 -10.45
C ASP A 299 7.62 11.51 -9.14
N MET A 300 7.95 10.53 -8.30
CA MET A 300 7.35 10.40 -6.96
C MET A 300 8.18 11.21 -5.96
N SER A 301 7.66 12.38 -5.58
CA SER A 301 8.39 13.36 -4.80
C SER A 301 8.13 13.17 -3.30
N ILE A 302 9.10 12.56 -2.60
CA ILE A 302 9.05 12.21 -1.18
C ILE A 302 10.33 12.61 -0.41
N GLU A 303 10.22 12.72 0.91
CA GLU A 303 11.26 12.97 1.92
C GLU A 303 10.99 12.15 3.20
N CYS A 304 11.99 12.04 4.07
CA CYS A 304 11.85 11.51 5.42
C CYS A 304 12.31 12.56 6.46
N LYS A 305 11.73 13.77 6.42
CA LYS A 305 12.09 14.87 7.33
C LYS A 305 11.69 14.59 8.78
N LEU A 306 10.56 13.95 8.99
CA LEU A 306 10.00 13.66 10.31
C LEU A 306 10.62 12.39 10.89
N ARG A 307 11.86 12.51 11.40
CA ARG A 307 12.65 11.42 12.00
C ARG A 307 13.31 11.75 13.35
N HIS A 308 12.88 12.83 14.00
CA HIS A 308 13.44 13.35 15.25
C HIS A 308 13.48 12.31 16.40
N PRO A 309 14.41 12.40 17.37
CA PRO A 309 14.50 11.49 18.52
C PRO A 309 13.25 11.43 19.40
N VAL A 310 12.39 12.45 19.35
CA VAL A 310 11.08 12.50 20.03
C VAL A 310 9.95 11.83 19.24
N LEU A 311 10.28 11.10 18.17
CA LEU A 311 9.38 10.23 17.42
C LEU A 311 9.87 8.79 17.52
N GLU A 312 8.98 7.90 17.93
CA GLU A 312 9.20 6.46 17.95
C GLU A 312 9.39 5.97 16.50
N TYR A 313 8.61 6.49 15.56
CA TYR A 313 8.65 6.11 14.15
C TYR A 313 9.15 7.23 13.22
N GLN A 314 9.56 6.84 12.01
CA GLN A 314 9.96 7.76 10.95
C GLN A 314 8.82 7.90 9.92
N TYR A 315 8.52 9.13 9.50
CA TYR A 315 7.39 9.41 8.60
C TYR A 315 7.86 9.89 7.23
N VAL A 316 7.28 9.30 6.18
CA VAL A 316 7.51 9.73 4.79
C VAL A 316 6.54 10.87 4.45
N THR A 317 7.08 11.97 3.94
CA THR A 317 6.33 13.18 3.56
C THR A 317 6.54 13.54 2.10
N GLY A 318 5.54 14.08 1.41
CA GLY A 318 5.71 14.58 0.05
C GLY A 318 6.56 15.86 -0.04
N LYS A 319 7.34 16.03 -1.11
CA LYS A 319 7.91 17.36 -1.50
C LYS A 319 6.83 18.13 -2.25
N TRP A 320 6.50 19.37 -1.90
CA TRP A 320 5.27 20.05 -2.37
C TRP A 320 5.54 21.42 -3.03
N PRO A 321 4.53 22.14 -3.53
CA PRO A 321 4.49 23.60 -3.45
C PRO A 321 4.86 24.13 -2.06
N LYS A 322 5.10 25.45 -1.96
CA LYS A 322 5.71 26.02 -0.76
C LYS A 322 4.84 25.89 0.50
N GLU A 323 3.52 26.00 0.39
CA GLU A 323 2.61 26.09 1.55
C GLU A 323 2.62 24.84 2.44
N TYR A 324 2.71 23.66 1.85
CA TYR A 324 2.82 22.39 2.57
C TYR A 324 4.24 22.17 3.09
N GLU A 325 5.27 22.57 2.34
CA GLU A 325 6.66 22.50 2.82
C GLU A 325 6.84 23.39 4.05
N ASP A 326 6.27 24.60 4.03
CA ASP A 326 6.20 25.51 5.19
C ASP A 326 5.41 24.89 6.36
N LYS A 327 4.32 24.12 6.11
CA LYS A 327 3.57 23.40 7.17
C LYS A 327 4.35 22.20 7.73
N ILE A 328 5.00 21.39 6.90
CA ILE A 328 5.87 20.29 7.37
C ILE A 328 7.06 20.85 8.14
N GLN A 329 7.65 21.96 7.70
CA GLN A 329 8.72 22.63 8.43
C GLN A 329 8.25 23.07 9.82
N GLN A 330 7.05 23.64 9.96
CA GLN A 330 6.47 23.94 11.28
C GLN A 330 6.32 22.70 12.18
N ILE A 331 6.06 21.51 11.62
CA ILE A 331 6.05 20.26 12.39
C ILE A 331 7.48 19.89 12.79
N CYS A 332 8.46 19.97 11.88
CA CYS A 332 9.88 19.73 12.18
C CYS A 332 10.41 20.69 13.25
N ASP A 333 10.19 21.99 13.11
CA ASP A 333 10.59 23.02 14.08
C ASP A 333 10.03 22.71 15.47
N ARG A 334 8.76 22.31 15.55
CA ARG A 334 8.14 21.87 16.81
C ARG A 334 8.75 20.59 17.37
N MET A 335 9.16 19.64 16.53
CA MET A 335 9.87 18.44 16.99
C MET A 335 11.30 18.76 17.45
N ASN A 336 11.99 19.70 16.80
CA ASN A 336 13.27 20.25 17.24
C ASN A 336 13.15 20.90 18.63
N GLU A 337 12.12 21.72 18.85
CA GLU A 337 11.80 22.27 20.17
C GLU A 337 11.54 21.17 21.21
N GLN A 338 10.75 20.14 20.88
CA GLN A 338 10.49 19.04 21.83
C GLN A 338 11.75 18.22 22.14
N THR A 339 12.63 17.94 21.16
CA THR A 339 13.91 17.25 21.41
C THR A 339 14.80 18.08 22.33
N LEU A 340 14.91 19.40 22.08
CA LEU A 340 15.65 20.32 22.93
C LEU A 340 15.12 20.35 24.38
N ILE A 341 13.79 20.45 24.55
CA ILE A 341 13.14 20.40 25.87
C ILE A 341 13.43 19.07 26.58
N ALA A 342 13.33 17.94 25.87
CA ALA A 342 13.61 16.62 26.43
C ALA A 342 15.08 16.49 26.88
N MET A 343 16.04 17.00 26.09
CA MET A 343 17.47 17.01 26.44
C MET A 343 17.81 17.96 27.59
N LEU A 344 17.13 19.10 27.71
CA LEU A 344 17.28 20.01 28.85
C LEU A 344 16.83 19.36 30.18
N ILE A 345 15.86 18.45 30.13
CA ILE A 345 15.37 17.69 31.30
C ILE A 345 16.35 16.56 31.69
N MET A 346 17.19 16.08 30.78
CA MET A 346 18.25 15.11 31.08
C MET A 346 19.32 15.72 32.01
N ARG A 347 20.03 14.87 32.75
CA ARG A 347 21.23 15.28 33.49
C ARG A 347 22.32 15.67 32.49
N GLU A 348 23.22 16.55 32.89
CA GLU A 348 24.24 17.07 31.99
C GLU A 348 25.16 15.95 31.47
N ASP A 349 25.53 15.01 32.33
CA ASP A 349 26.35 13.83 32.01
C ASP A 349 25.65 12.81 31.10
N ASP A 350 24.31 12.88 30.97
CA ASP A 350 23.51 11.95 30.14
C ASP A 350 23.26 12.53 28.72
N ARG A 351 23.57 13.81 28.45
CA ARG A 351 23.28 14.48 27.17
C ARG A 351 24.27 14.08 26.06
N PRO A 352 23.85 14.05 24.78
CA PRO A 352 24.78 13.85 23.66
C PRO A 352 25.80 14.99 23.53
N ASP A 353 26.99 14.68 23.01
CA ASP A 353 28.07 15.66 22.77
C ASP A 353 27.60 16.81 21.86
N GLU A 354 26.70 16.50 20.92
CA GLU A 354 26.11 17.44 19.97
C GLU A 354 25.08 18.41 20.59
N PHE A 355 24.71 18.25 21.88
CA PHE A 355 23.68 19.07 22.52
C PHE A 355 23.93 20.58 22.41
N GLN A 356 25.19 21.03 22.49
CA GLN A 356 25.52 22.45 22.34
C GLN A 356 25.35 22.95 20.89
N ALA A 357 25.66 22.12 19.90
CA ALA A 357 25.42 22.43 18.49
C ALA A 357 23.91 22.57 18.21
N LEU A 358 23.10 21.66 18.77
CA LEU A 358 21.63 21.75 18.66
C LEU A 358 21.08 23.01 19.36
N MET A 359 21.57 23.34 20.55
CA MET A 359 21.17 24.56 21.29
C MET A 359 21.50 25.86 20.53
N ASN A 360 22.57 25.87 19.73
CA ASN A 360 22.95 27.01 18.87
C ASN A 360 22.17 27.06 17.56
N GLY A 361 21.51 25.98 17.14
CA GLY A 361 20.92 25.82 15.81
C GLY A 361 21.94 25.47 14.72
N ASP A 362 23.10 24.90 15.08
CA ASP A 362 24.14 24.48 14.15
C ASP A 362 23.79 23.17 13.41
N ILE A 363 22.85 22.37 13.96
CA ILE A 363 22.35 21.08 13.42
C ILE A 363 20.83 20.95 13.65
N ASP A 364 20.16 20.09 12.88
CA ASP A 364 18.76 19.71 13.13
C ASP A 364 18.70 18.50 14.10
N SER A 365 17.71 18.43 15.00
CA SER A 365 17.62 17.30 15.94
C SER A 365 17.31 15.97 15.26
N ALA A 366 16.76 15.97 14.05
CA ALA A 366 16.61 14.81 13.18
C ALA A 366 17.94 14.12 12.83
N GLU A 367 19.08 14.81 12.96
CA GLU A 367 20.42 14.23 12.78
C GLU A 367 20.87 13.41 14.00
N LEU A 368 20.24 13.59 15.16
CA LEU A 368 20.56 12.88 16.42
C LEU A 368 19.77 11.57 16.60
N ARG A 369 19.01 11.13 15.59
CA ARG A 369 18.28 9.86 15.67
C ARG A 369 19.29 8.70 15.71
N GLY A 370 19.28 7.93 16.79
CA GLY A 370 20.16 6.77 16.96
C GLY A 370 21.61 7.10 17.32
N THR A 371 21.95 8.36 17.55
CA THR A 371 23.31 8.76 17.97
C THR A 371 23.54 8.66 19.48
N PHE A 372 22.47 8.58 20.28
CA PHE A 372 22.51 8.51 21.74
C PHE A 372 21.40 7.63 22.33
N ASP A 373 21.62 7.13 23.55
CA ASP A 373 20.64 6.32 24.27
C ASP A 373 19.47 7.16 24.80
N LEU A 374 18.24 6.79 24.45
CA LEU A 374 17.04 7.47 24.95
C LEU A 374 16.74 7.07 26.41
N PRO A 375 16.52 8.03 27.33
CA PRO A 375 16.09 7.76 28.70
C PRO A 375 14.80 6.92 28.78
N GLN A 376 14.68 6.06 29.80
CA GLN A 376 13.50 5.21 30.01
C GLN A 376 12.14 5.96 30.12
N LYS A 377 12.17 7.27 30.37
CA LYS A 377 10.99 8.14 30.47
C LYS A 377 10.88 9.13 29.30
N TRP A 378 11.50 8.83 28.16
CA TRP A 378 11.36 9.63 26.95
C TRP A 378 9.90 9.71 26.52
N VAL A 379 9.51 10.86 25.96
CA VAL A 379 8.14 11.13 25.53
C VAL A 379 8.13 11.20 24.00
N PHE A 380 7.29 10.36 23.39
CA PHE A 380 7.12 10.29 21.95
C PHE A 380 5.85 11.04 21.52
N TYR A 381 5.93 11.76 20.40
CA TYR A 381 4.88 12.67 19.88
C TYR A 381 4.24 12.17 18.57
N ASP A 382 4.38 10.88 18.28
CA ASP A 382 3.85 10.21 17.09
C ASP A 382 2.35 10.43 16.90
N LYS A 383 1.58 10.44 17.98
CA LYS A 383 0.14 10.67 17.93
C LYS A 383 -0.19 12.08 17.44
N GLU A 384 0.52 13.08 17.94
CA GLU A 384 0.39 14.49 17.55
C GLU A 384 0.83 14.68 16.08
N VAL A 385 1.95 14.06 15.67
CA VAL A 385 2.42 14.10 14.27
C VAL A 385 1.43 13.44 13.32
N ILE A 386 0.89 12.26 13.65
CA ILE A 386 -0.14 11.58 12.87
C ILE A 386 -1.38 12.48 12.70
N GLN A 387 -1.82 13.14 13.77
CA GLN A 387 -2.96 14.05 13.70
C GLN A 387 -2.66 15.24 12.77
N LEU A 388 -1.51 15.90 12.96
CA LEU A 388 -1.10 17.05 12.14
C LEU A 388 -0.96 16.69 10.65
N LEU A 389 -0.42 15.51 10.32
CA LEU A 389 -0.33 15.03 8.94
C LEU A 389 -1.69 14.73 8.31
N ASN A 390 -2.68 14.27 9.10
CA ASN A 390 -4.04 14.05 8.62
C ASN A 390 -4.77 15.38 8.38
N ASP A 391 -4.78 16.28 9.38
CA ASP A 391 -5.43 17.60 9.32
C ASP A 391 -4.96 18.40 8.10
N LEU A 392 -3.64 18.36 7.85
CA LEU A 392 -2.97 19.09 6.79
C LEU A 392 -3.50 18.74 5.38
N LEU A 393 -3.93 17.50 5.15
CA LEU A 393 -4.51 17.05 3.88
C LEU A 393 -6.04 17.15 3.83
N GLU A 394 -6.74 17.14 4.98
CA GLU A 394 -8.17 17.43 5.01
C GLU A 394 -8.48 18.89 4.65
N ASP A 395 -7.58 19.83 4.98
CA ASP A 395 -7.64 21.23 4.54
C ASP A 395 -7.50 21.41 3.01
N GLU A 396 -6.81 20.49 2.34
CA GLU A 396 -6.55 20.51 0.89
C GLU A 396 -7.63 19.77 0.08
N GLU A 397 -8.50 18.97 0.73
CA GLU A 397 -9.70 18.47 0.07
C GLU A 397 -10.68 19.62 -0.20
N PRO A 398 -11.12 19.86 -1.45
CA PRO A 398 -12.00 20.98 -1.75
C PRO A 398 -13.31 20.85 -0.98
N ARG A 399 -13.51 21.74 0.01
CA ARG A 399 -14.78 21.92 0.72
C ARG A 399 -15.89 22.05 -0.33
N LYS A 400 -16.76 21.03 -0.39
CA LYS A 400 -17.81 20.91 -1.40
C LYS A 400 -18.58 22.22 -1.51
N SER A 401 -18.45 22.93 -2.65
CA SER A 401 -19.39 24.00 -2.94
C SER A 401 -20.77 23.37 -3.15
N PRO A 402 -21.86 23.92 -2.58
CA PRO A 402 -23.20 23.33 -2.74
C PRO A 402 -23.65 23.23 -4.20
N ASP A 403 -23.14 24.10 -5.07
CA ASP A 403 -23.69 24.36 -6.41
C ASP A 403 -22.91 23.68 -7.56
N LYS A 404 -22.58 22.39 -7.44
CA LYS A 404 -22.13 21.54 -8.58
C LYS A 404 -22.68 20.11 -8.60
N GLU A 405 -23.93 19.91 -8.21
CA GLU A 405 -24.69 18.76 -8.74
C GLU A 405 -25.01 18.96 -10.23
N LEU A 406 -24.05 18.65 -11.14
CA LEU A 406 -24.24 18.28 -12.56
C LEU A 406 -22.92 18.32 -13.38
N SER A 407 -21.86 17.62 -12.95
CA SER A 407 -20.74 17.32 -13.86
C SER A 407 -20.12 15.93 -13.65
N SER A 408 -20.38 15.05 -14.63
CA SER A 408 -19.58 13.88 -15.04
C SER A 408 -19.09 12.88 -13.97
N VAL A 409 -19.85 11.78 -13.82
CA VAL A 409 -19.48 10.34 -13.87
C VAL A 409 -18.09 9.84 -13.36
N ALA A 410 -16.99 10.54 -13.59
CA ALA A 410 -15.62 10.14 -13.21
C ALA A 410 -15.40 10.13 -11.68
N ASP A 411 -16.02 11.05 -10.93
CA ASP A 411 -15.80 11.19 -9.48
C ASP A 411 -16.48 10.11 -8.61
N ARG A 412 -17.08 9.08 -9.23
CA ARG A 412 -17.72 7.95 -8.54
C ARG A 412 -16.82 6.70 -8.45
N GLY A 413 -15.51 6.88 -8.55
CA GLY A 413 -14.47 5.88 -8.26
C GLY A 413 -14.20 5.68 -6.75
N ILE A 414 -15.17 6.01 -5.90
CA ILE A 414 -15.09 5.83 -4.44
C ILE A 414 -15.17 4.33 -4.15
N TRP A 415 -14.11 3.76 -3.58
CA TRP A 415 -14.13 2.39 -3.07
C TRP A 415 -15.24 2.23 -2.02
N PRO A 416 -15.98 1.10 -2.00
CA PRO A 416 -16.83 0.80 -0.85
C PRO A 416 -15.92 0.72 0.39
N ILE A 417 -16.11 1.65 1.32
CA ILE A 417 -15.41 1.67 2.60
C ILE A 417 -15.75 0.35 3.30
N ASN A 418 -14.72 -0.43 3.65
CA ASN A 418 -14.90 -1.61 4.50
C ASN A 418 -15.37 -1.14 5.89
N TYR A 419 -16.57 -1.55 6.26
CA TYR A 419 -17.11 -1.45 7.63
C TYR A 419 -16.81 -2.74 8.40
#